data_AF-A0A1M4TMF7-F1
#
_entry.id   AF-A0A1M4TMF7-F1
#
_cell.length_a   1.000
_cell.length_b   1.000
_cell.length_c   1.000
_cell.angle_alpha   90.00
_cell.angle_beta   90.00
_cell.angle_gamma   90.00
#
_symmetry.space_group_name_H-M   'P 1'
#
loop_
_entity.id
_entity.type
_entity.pdbx_description
1 polymer ?
#
loop_
_entity_poly.entity_id
_entity_poly.type
_entity_poly.pdbx_seq_one_letter_code
_entity_poly.pdbx_strand_id
1 'polypeptide(L)'
;MSIKIQVAMCTDCNGYYSSAPLEKKDIFNPEITDHYFYHGEPWFTLDLNSFEKFKKYERTEIKIVELDEHRKQDHLHCHCPKKKTVSKKKYAYSASRKENTIPMIEKYEADTDIYFKDLYYTYNNFHGINAGNYSNSNRKFR
;
A
#
# COMPACT_ATOMS: atom_id res chain seq x y z
N MET A 1 37.80 11.34 8.42
CA MET A 1 36.53 11.30 9.17
C MET A 1 35.65 10.29 8.46
N SER A 2 35.11 9.29 9.15
CA SER A 2 34.25 8.28 8.54
C SER A 2 32.84 8.85 8.35
N ILE A 3 32.40 9.04 7.10
CA ILE A 3 31.04 9.48 6.79
C ILE A 3 30.10 8.28 6.94
N LYS A 4 28.99 8.47 7.67
CA LYS A 4 28.00 7.41 7.88
C LYS A 4 26.80 7.63 6.97
N ILE A 5 26.33 6.55 6.38
CA ILE A 5 25.14 6.52 5.55
C ILE A 5 24.15 5.50 6.09
N GLN A 6 22.88 5.68 5.75
CA GLN A 6 21.82 4.71 6.00
C GLN A 6 21.49 3.99 4.69
N VAL A 7 21.39 2.67 4.74
CA VAL A 7 21.16 1.79 3.59
C VAL A 7 19.93 0.93 3.86
N ALA A 8 19.00 0.94 2.90
CA ALA A 8 17.80 0.12 2.94
C ALA A 8 18.07 -1.24 2.29
N MET A 9 18.44 -2.24 3.10
CA MET A 9 18.76 -3.60 2.67
C MET A 9 17.50 -4.44 2.49
N CYS A 10 17.47 -5.28 1.45
CA CYS A 10 16.45 -6.29 1.25
C CYS A 10 16.82 -7.57 1.98
N THR A 11 15.92 -8.08 2.82
CA THR A 11 16.16 -9.33 3.57
C THR A 11 16.08 -10.60 2.71
N ASP A 12 15.54 -10.51 1.50
CA ASP A 12 15.33 -11.68 0.63
C ASP A 12 16.53 -11.95 -0.29
N CYS A 13 17.13 -10.90 -0.86
CA CYS A 13 18.21 -11.04 -1.84
C CYS A 13 19.57 -10.49 -1.36
N ASN A 14 19.63 -9.98 -0.13
CA ASN A 14 20.80 -9.31 0.45
C ASN A 14 21.33 -8.09 -0.33
N GLY A 15 20.66 -7.65 -1.39
CA GLY A 15 20.93 -6.40 -2.07
C GLY A 15 20.23 -5.21 -1.39
N TYR A 16 20.58 -3.98 -1.77
CA TYR A 16 19.98 -2.77 -1.23
C TYR A 16 19.05 -2.07 -2.23
N TYR A 17 17.99 -1.44 -1.72
CA TYR A 17 17.01 -0.70 -2.52
C TYR A 17 17.41 0.74 -2.77
N SER A 18 18.01 1.38 -1.77
CA SER A 18 18.45 2.78 -1.79
C SER A 18 19.36 3.03 -0.59
N SER A 19 20.09 4.13 -0.65
CA SER A 19 20.99 4.61 0.39
C SER A 19 20.94 6.14 0.44
N ALA A 20 21.23 6.71 1.61
CA ALA A 20 21.20 8.14 1.83
C ALA A 20 22.17 8.53 2.96
N PRO A 21 22.66 9.77 3.01
CA PRO A 21 23.44 10.26 4.14
C PRO A 21 22.64 10.14 5.45
N LEU A 22 23.33 9.91 6.56
CA LEU A 22 22.67 9.82 7.87
C LEU A 22 22.18 11.19 8.35
N GLU A 23 23.04 12.22 8.21
CA GLU A 23 22.73 13.59 8.60
C GLU A 23 22.61 14.51 7.38
N LYS A 24 21.74 15.53 7.48
CA LYS A 24 21.59 16.55 6.43
C LYS A 24 22.86 17.37 6.20
N LYS A 25 23.73 17.47 7.21
CA LYS A 25 24.99 18.20 7.12
C LYS A 25 25.98 17.53 6.17
N ASP A 26 25.91 16.20 6.07
CA ASP A 26 26.81 15.40 5.24
C ASP A 26 26.49 15.49 3.76
N ILE A 27 25.32 16.04 3.38
CA ILE A 27 24.93 16.25 1.97
C ILE A 27 25.95 17.12 1.23
N PHE A 28 26.52 18.13 1.90
CA PHE A 28 27.52 19.02 1.31
C PHE A 28 28.93 18.45 1.34
N ASN A 29 29.12 17.23 1.84
CA ASN A 29 30.41 16.58 1.81
C ASN A 29 30.74 16.19 0.35
N PRO A 30 31.93 16.55 -0.16
CA PRO A 30 32.35 16.19 -1.51
C PRO A 30 32.24 14.69 -1.81
N GLU A 31 32.53 13.82 -0.84
CA GLU A 31 32.47 12.36 -1.05
C GLU A 31 31.04 11.85 -1.24
N ILE A 32 30.07 12.45 -0.53
CA ILE A 32 28.65 12.11 -0.67
C ILE A 32 28.12 12.63 -2.01
N THR A 33 28.53 13.83 -2.39
CA THR A 33 28.15 14.45 -3.67
C THR A 33 28.69 13.65 -4.84
N ASP A 34 29.97 13.26 -4.79
CA ASP A 34 30.61 12.42 -5.81
C ASP A 34 29.93 11.05 -5.91
N HIS A 35 29.65 10.42 -4.77
CA HIS A 35 28.96 9.13 -4.75
C HIS A 35 27.51 9.22 -5.30
N TYR A 36 26.82 10.33 -5.04
CA TYR A 36 25.53 10.61 -5.67
C TYR A 36 25.66 10.78 -7.20
N PHE A 37 26.68 11.48 -7.69
CA PHE A 37 26.90 11.61 -9.14
C PHE A 37 27.26 10.28 -9.81
N TYR A 38 27.92 9.37 -9.08
CA TYR A 38 28.29 8.06 -9.61
C TYR A 38 27.12 7.07 -9.68
N HIS A 39 26.28 6.97 -8.64
CA HIS A 39 25.16 6.01 -8.63
C HIS A 39 23.80 6.62 -8.95
N GLY A 40 23.55 7.84 -8.46
CA GLY A 40 22.28 8.54 -8.60
C GLY A 40 21.07 7.80 -8.03
N GLU A 41 19.89 8.34 -8.31
CA GLU A 41 18.64 7.69 -7.96
C GLU A 41 18.40 6.46 -8.87
N PRO A 42 17.81 5.36 -8.34
CA PRO A 42 17.24 5.22 -6.99
C PRO A 42 18.24 4.75 -5.92
N TRP A 43 19.49 4.45 -6.30
CA TRP A 43 20.44 3.73 -5.46
C TRP A 43 21.05 4.59 -4.37
N PHE A 44 21.27 5.88 -4.64
CA PHE A 44 21.71 6.85 -3.66
C PHE A 44 20.86 8.14 -3.80
N THR A 45 20.26 8.61 -2.72
CA THR A 45 19.45 9.84 -2.72
C THR A 45 19.96 10.83 -1.68
N LEU A 46 19.95 12.11 -2.05
CA LEU A 46 20.24 13.22 -1.13
C LEU A 46 18.99 13.69 -0.37
N ASP A 47 17.80 13.31 -0.85
CA ASP A 47 16.53 13.64 -0.18
C ASP A 47 16.16 12.57 0.86
N LEU A 48 16.42 12.89 2.12
CA LEU A 48 16.08 12.02 3.26
C LEU A 48 14.59 11.66 3.30
N ASN A 49 13.70 12.56 2.85
CA ASN A 49 12.26 12.28 2.84
C ASN A 49 11.90 11.20 1.82
N SER A 50 12.62 11.16 0.70
CA SER A 50 12.48 10.10 -0.30
C SER A 50 13.04 8.78 0.22
N PHE A 51 14.14 8.81 0.97
CA PHE A 51 14.66 7.61 1.64
C PHE A 51 13.68 7.03 2.68
N GLU A 52 12.93 7.88 3.40
CA GLU A 52 11.97 7.41 4.40
C GLU A 52 10.86 6.50 3.86
N LYS A 53 10.59 6.57 2.55
CA LYS A 53 9.63 5.67 1.88
C LYS A 53 10.06 4.21 1.99
N PHE A 54 11.36 3.93 1.99
CA PHE A 54 11.88 2.56 2.06
C PHE A 54 11.70 1.92 3.44
N LYS A 55 11.58 2.72 4.51
CA LYS A 55 11.24 2.23 5.85
C LYS A 55 9.86 1.57 5.90
N LYS A 56 8.99 1.89 4.93
CA LYS A 56 7.61 1.41 4.84
C LYS A 56 7.45 0.20 3.93
N TYR A 57 8.53 -0.30 3.32
CA TYR A 57 8.47 -1.53 2.54
C TYR A 57 8.60 -2.75 3.43
N GLU A 58 7.92 -3.82 3.05
CA GLU A 58 8.10 -5.12 3.69
C GLU A 58 9.50 -5.64 3.39
N ARG A 59 10.06 -6.47 4.28
CA ARG A 59 11.33 -7.17 4.04
C ARG A 59 12.51 -6.24 3.75
N THR A 60 12.45 -5.05 4.37
CA THR A 60 13.47 -4.01 4.27
C THR A 60 14.03 -3.75 5.66
N GLU A 61 15.34 -3.82 5.80
CA GLU A 61 16.07 -3.54 7.03
C GLU A 61 16.96 -2.31 6.79
N ILE A 62 16.96 -1.36 7.73
CA ILE A 62 17.80 -0.17 7.62
C ILE A 62 19.07 -0.41 8.40
N LYS A 63 20.21 -0.35 7.73
CA LYS A 63 21.53 -0.45 8.35
C LYS A 63 22.26 0.86 8.24
N ILE A 64 22.99 1.23 9.28
CA ILE A 64 23.90 2.36 9.25
C ILE A 64 25.29 1.78 9.01
N VAL A 65 25.94 2.23 7.95
CA VAL A 65 27.25 1.75 7.52
C VAL A 65 28.13 2.93 7.15
N GLU A 66 29.44 2.72 7.13
CA GLU A 66 30.38 3.73 6.64
C GLU A 66 30.35 3.79 5.10
N LEU A 67 30.55 4.98 4.55
CA LEU A 67 30.52 5.19 3.09
C LEU A 67 31.55 4.31 2.36
N ASP A 68 32.75 4.17 2.92
CA ASP A 68 33.82 3.34 2.35
C ASP A 68 33.52 1.84 2.39
N GLU A 69 32.75 1.38 3.39
CA GLU A 69 32.27 0.00 3.43
C GLU A 69 31.18 -0.22 2.38
N HIS A 70 30.25 0.73 2.25
CA HIS A 70 29.20 0.67 1.24
C HIS A 70 29.76 0.64 -0.18
N ARG A 71 30.79 1.43 -0.48
CA ARG A 71 31.49 1.43 -1.77
C ARG A 71 32.01 0.05 -2.19
N LYS A 72 32.31 -0.85 -1.25
CA LYS A 72 32.74 -2.23 -1.56
C LYS A 72 31.59 -3.12 -2.02
N GLN A 73 30.35 -2.72 -1.73
CA GLN A 73 29.11 -3.48 -1.93
C GLN A 73 28.09 -2.70 -2.76
N ASP A 74 28.52 -1.62 -3.40
CA ASP A 74 27.70 -0.67 -4.14
C ASP A 74 27.01 -1.28 -5.37
N HIS A 75 27.55 -2.36 -5.91
CA HIS A 75 26.97 -3.12 -7.01
C HIS A 75 25.82 -4.05 -6.59
N LEU A 76 25.61 -4.28 -5.28
CA LEU A 76 24.60 -5.22 -4.78
C LEU A 76 23.19 -4.61 -4.76
N HIS A 77 22.69 -4.24 -5.94
CA HIS A 77 21.38 -3.63 -6.09
C HIS A 77 20.24 -4.64 -6.01
N CYS A 78 19.21 -4.32 -5.22
CA CYS A 78 18.00 -5.13 -5.11
C CYS A 78 17.02 -4.87 -6.26
N HIS A 79 16.59 -5.95 -6.92
CA HIS A 79 15.59 -5.94 -7.99
C HIS A 79 14.27 -6.61 -7.59
N CYS A 80 14.10 -6.93 -6.30
CA CYS A 80 12.88 -7.55 -5.80
C CYS A 80 11.64 -6.65 -5.97
N PRO A 81 10.45 -7.23 -6.16
CA PRO A 81 9.21 -6.47 -6.22
C PRO A 81 8.93 -5.77 -4.88
N LYS A 82 8.89 -4.44 -4.91
CA LYS A 82 8.67 -3.59 -3.74
C LYS A 82 7.21 -3.68 -3.27
N LYS A 83 6.97 -4.35 -2.14
CA LYS A 83 5.65 -4.41 -1.48
C LYS A 83 5.60 -3.44 -0.31
N LYS A 84 4.61 -2.55 -0.29
CA LYS A 84 4.39 -1.63 0.84
C LYS A 84 3.79 -2.39 2.01
N THR A 85 4.33 -2.20 3.19
CA THR A 85 3.79 -2.77 4.43
C THR A 85 2.40 -2.19 4.64
N VAL A 86 1.38 -3.04 4.55
CA VAL A 86 0.00 -2.63 4.83
C VAL A 86 -0.11 -2.42 6.33
N SER A 87 -0.18 -1.17 6.77
CA SER A 87 -0.58 -0.88 8.15
C SER A 87 -2.04 -1.33 8.29
N LYS A 88 -2.25 -2.51 8.88
CA LYS A 88 -3.59 -2.94 9.27
C LYS A 88 -4.10 -1.89 10.25
N LYS A 89 -5.02 -1.01 9.80
CA LYS A 89 -5.77 -0.15 10.70
C LYS A 89 -6.49 -1.07 11.68
N LYS A 90 -6.01 -1.14 12.92
CA LYS A 90 -6.75 -1.80 14.00
C LYS A 90 -7.98 -0.93 14.26
N TYR A 91 -9.09 -1.24 13.61
CA TYR A 91 -10.38 -0.71 14.04
C TYR A 91 -10.64 -1.32 15.41
N ALA A 92 -10.31 -0.58 16.47
CA ALA A 92 -10.69 -0.93 17.82
C ALA A 92 -12.19 -0.63 17.96
N TYR A 93 -13.04 -1.61 17.67
CA TYR A 93 -14.44 -1.53 18.05
C TYR A 93 -14.49 -1.73 19.56
N SER A 94 -14.51 -0.64 20.33
CA SER A 94 -14.82 -0.71 21.75
C SER A 94 -16.29 -1.09 21.88
N ALA A 95 -16.56 -2.38 22.02
CA ALA A 95 -17.88 -2.87 22.41
C ALA A 95 -18.15 -2.44 23.86
N SER A 96 -18.68 -1.24 24.06
CA SER A 96 -19.29 -0.87 25.33
C SER A 96 -20.53 -1.73 25.51
N ARG A 97 -20.46 -2.73 26.39
CA ARG A 97 -21.64 -3.48 26.84
C ARG A 97 -22.63 -2.48 27.44
N LYS A 98 -23.77 -2.29 26.78
CA LYS A 98 -25.02 -1.88 27.41
C LYS A 98 -26.10 -2.79 26.89
N GLU A 99 -26.50 -3.73 27.73
CA GLU A 99 -27.78 -4.42 27.60
C GLU A 99 -28.93 -3.43 27.77
N ASN A 100 -30.04 -3.77 27.10
CA ASN A 100 -31.42 -3.28 27.24
C ASN A 100 -31.85 -2.11 26.34
N THR A 101 -32.34 -2.44 25.14
CA THR A 101 -33.78 -2.38 24.74
C THR A 101 -33.96 -2.22 23.21
N ILE A 102 -34.67 -3.19 22.61
CA ILE A 102 -35.17 -3.26 21.22
C ILE A 102 -36.56 -2.59 21.23
N PRO A 103 -37.01 -1.71 20.29
CA PRO A 103 -37.47 -2.13 18.95
C PRO A 103 -37.58 -1.01 17.89
N MET A 104 -36.48 -0.33 17.52
CA MET A 104 -36.55 0.71 16.46
C MET A 104 -35.63 0.47 15.26
N ILE A 105 -34.75 -0.53 15.35
CA ILE A 105 -33.74 -0.83 14.32
C ILE A 105 -34.30 -1.77 13.23
N GLU A 106 -35.19 -2.70 13.58
CA GLU A 106 -35.75 -3.67 12.61
C GLU A 106 -36.60 -3.02 11.50
N LYS A 107 -37.31 -1.91 11.78
CA LYS A 107 -38.06 -1.20 10.73
C LYS A 107 -37.16 -0.49 9.73
N TYR A 108 -36.01 0.02 10.19
CA TYR A 108 -35.09 0.75 9.32
C TYR A 108 -34.32 -0.19 8.39
N GLU A 109 -33.95 -1.39 8.87
CA GLU A 109 -33.35 -2.44 8.04
C GLU A 109 -34.37 -3.03 7.05
N ALA A 110 -35.62 -3.26 7.47
CA ALA A 110 -36.66 -3.75 6.56
C ALA A 110 -37.03 -2.75 5.45
N ASP A 111 -37.17 -1.46 5.76
CA ASP A 111 -37.51 -0.44 4.77
C ASP A 111 -36.35 -0.13 3.81
N THR A 112 -35.11 -0.23 4.29
CA THR A 112 -33.92 -0.07 3.43
C THR A 112 -33.75 -1.26 2.49
N ASP A 113 -33.97 -2.49 2.95
CA ASP A 113 -33.94 -3.68 2.10
C ASP A 113 -35.04 -3.68 1.03
N ILE A 114 -36.24 -3.17 1.35
CA ILE A 114 -37.31 -2.98 0.36
C ILE A 114 -36.91 -1.93 -0.68
N TYR A 115 -36.36 -0.79 -0.24
CA TYR A 115 -35.90 0.27 -1.14
C TYR A 115 -34.83 -0.22 -2.13
N PHE A 116 -33.83 -0.97 -1.67
CA PHE A 116 -32.79 -1.52 -2.54
C PHE A 116 -33.32 -2.62 -3.46
N LYS A 117 -34.29 -3.41 -3.00
CA LYS A 117 -34.93 -4.45 -3.81
C LYS A 117 -35.75 -3.87 -4.95
N ASP A 118 -36.53 -2.82 -4.70
CA ASP A 118 -37.34 -2.16 -5.74
C ASP A 118 -36.46 -1.42 -6.76
N LEU A 119 -35.34 -0.83 -6.33
CA LEU A 119 -34.33 -0.27 -7.22
C LEU A 119 -33.68 -1.33 -8.12
N TYR A 120 -33.41 -2.53 -7.59
CA TYR A 120 -32.88 -3.64 -8.38
C TYR A 120 -33.88 -4.17 -9.41
N TYR A 121 -35.16 -4.29 -9.05
CA TYR A 121 -36.21 -4.71 -9.98
C TYR A 121 -36.50 -3.68 -11.06
N THR A 122 -36.54 -2.38 -10.71
CA THR A 122 -36.73 -1.31 -11.70
C THR A 122 -35.54 -1.22 -12.63
N TYR A 123 -34.30 -1.24 -12.12
CA TYR A 123 -33.10 -1.26 -12.95
C TYR A 123 -33.09 -2.44 -13.94
N ASN A 124 -33.42 -3.65 -13.49
CA ASN A 124 -33.45 -4.82 -14.38
C ASN A 124 -34.59 -4.82 -15.39
N ASN A 125 -35.73 -4.19 -15.08
CA ASN A 125 -36.84 -4.06 -16.03
C ASN A 125 -36.58 -2.97 -17.09
N PHE A 126 -35.87 -1.89 -16.75
CA PHE A 126 -35.58 -0.79 -17.69
C PHE A 126 -34.25 -0.94 -18.43
N HIS A 127 -33.26 -1.62 -17.85
CA HIS A 127 -31.92 -1.79 -18.41
C HIS A 127 -31.52 -3.24 -18.73
N GLY A 128 -32.47 -4.18 -18.64
CA GLY A 128 -32.46 -5.43 -19.39
C GLY A 128 -31.15 -6.22 -19.38
N ILE A 129 -30.77 -6.82 -18.24
CA ILE A 129 -29.80 -7.92 -18.23
C ILE A 129 -30.50 -9.26 -18.54
N ASN A 130 -31.40 -9.25 -19.54
CA ASN A 130 -32.00 -10.45 -20.12
C ASN A 130 -32.12 -10.27 -21.64
N ALA A 131 -30.98 -10.04 -22.29
CA ALA A 131 -30.84 -10.41 -23.69
C ALA A 131 -30.55 -11.92 -23.76
N GLY A 132 -31.60 -12.74 -23.76
CA GLY A 132 -31.47 -14.16 -24.09
C GLY A 132 -32.45 -15.08 -23.37
N ASN A 133 -33.36 -15.67 -24.14
CA ASN A 133 -34.15 -16.86 -23.84
C ASN A 133 -35.44 -16.67 -23.03
N TYR A 134 -36.50 -16.20 -23.70
CA TYR A 134 -37.83 -16.77 -23.45
C TYR A 134 -38.41 -17.33 -24.76
N SER A 135 -38.23 -18.63 -24.89
CA SER A 135 -38.96 -19.49 -25.82
C SER A 135 -40.43 -19.59 -25.38
N ASN A 136 -41.33 -19.36 -26.33
CA ASN A 136 -42.70 -19.86 -26.45
C ASN A 136 -43.35 -20.57 -25.24
N SER A 137 -44.52 -20.09 -24.82
CA SER A 137 -45.69 -20.99 -24.75
C SER A 137 -47.01 -20.22 -24.91
N ASN A 138 -47.71 -20.54 -25.99
CA ASN A 138 -49.14 -20.28 -26.21
C ASN A 138 -50.00 -20.62 -24.99
N ARG A 139 -50.96 -19.75 -24.65
CA ARG A 139 -52.30 -20.18 -24.23
C ARG A 139 -53.33 -19.08 -24.56
N LYS A 140 -54.21 -19.40 -25.50
CA LYS A 140 -55.42 -18.65 -25.84
C LYS A 140 -56.41 -18.76 -24.67
N PHE A 141 -57.01 -17.64 -24.30
CA PHE A 141 -58.17 -17.60 -23.42
C PHE A 141 -59.40 -18.11 -24.18
N ARG A 142 -60.10 -19.08 -23.59
CA ARG A 142 -61.52 -19.34 -23.80
C ARG A 142 -62.14 -19.62 -22.44
#